data_AF-A0A925NVF3-F1
#
_entry.id   AF-A0A925NVF3-F1
#
_cell.length_a   1.000
_cell.length_b   1.000
_cell.length_c   1.000
_cell.angle_alpha   90.00
_cell.angle_beta   90.00
_cell.angle_gamma   90.00
#
_symmetry.space_group_name_H-M   'P 1'
#
loop_
_entity.id
_entity.type
_entity.pdbx_description
1 polymer ?
#
loop_
_entity_poly.entity_id
_entity_poly.type
_entity_poly.pdbx_seq_one_letter_code
_entity_poly.pdbx_strand_id
1 'polypeptide(L)'
;MSEILVIGHRNPDTDSICSAIGYAEFKRLTGMPNAVAARCGDTNERIDFVLETFGVALPRFVSDVSPKIRDVMQTNVMGLPPGSTVAEALSIIDELNIRVLPIVTAERHCTGLVSVFKMGKYFFPSPKRLFDSRRVV
;
A
#
# COMPACT_ATOMS: atom_id res chain seq x y z
N MET A 1 14.18 10.15 -6.92
CA MET A 1 14.28 9.29 -5.74
C MET A 1 13.31 9.80 -4.68
N SER A 2 12.57 8.93 -4.02
CA SER A 2 11.63 9.31 -2.94
C SER A 2 12.41 9.71 -1.68
N GLU A 3 11.94 10.71 -0.93
CA GLU A 3 12.51 11.04 0.38
C GLU A 3 12.42 9.85 1.36
N ILE A 4 13.44 9.69 2.21
CA ILE A 4 13.41 8.75 3.34
C ILE A 4 13.32 9.58 4.61
N LEU A 5 12.24 9.41 5.37
CA LEU A 5 12.03 10.16 6.60
C LEU A 5 12.64 9.42 7.78
N VAL A 6 13.45 10.14 8.56
CA VAL A 6 13.98 9.69 9.84
C VAL A 6 13.19 10.39 10.93
N ILE A 7 12.47 9.61 11.74
CA ILE A 7 11.50 10.13 12.71
C ILE A 7 11.68 9.37 14.03
N GLY A 8 11.59 10.10 15.15
CA GLY A 8 11.45 9.53 16.48
C GLY A 8 10.00 9.11 16.80
N HIS A 9 9.66 9.06 18.08
CA HIS A 9 8.31 8.70 18.53
C HIS A 9 7.28 9.83 18.34
N ARG A 10 6.00 9.47 18.43
CA ARG A 10 4.86 10.36 18.15
C ARG A 10 4.82 11.63 19.00
N ASN A 11 5.17 11.53 20.28
CA ASN A 11 5.18 12.65 21.21
C ASN A 11 6.62 13.07 21.51
N PRO A 12 7.29 13.80 20.61
CA PRO A 12 8.75 13.89 20.59
C PRO A 12 9.30 14.52 21.87
N ASP A 13 10.44 13.98 22.32
CA ASP A 13 11.31 14.60 23.31
C ASP A 13 12.64 15.04 22.65
N THR A 14 13.51 15.68 23.43
CA THR A 14 14.81 16.17 22.96
C THR A 14 15.65 15.06 22.33
N ASP A 15 15.66 13.86 22.91
CA ASP A 15 16.43 12.74 22.36
C ASP A 15 15.87 12.33 21.00
N SER A 16 14.56 12.14 20.88
CA SER A 16 13.91 11.74 19.64
C SER A 16 14.16 12.71 18.48
N ILE A 17 14.21 14.01 18.74
CA ILE A 17 14.49 15.06 17.75
C ILE A 17 15.99 15.07 17.38
N CYS A 18 16.86 15.13 18.37
CA CYS A 18 18.32 15.17 18.15
C CYS A 18 18.82 13.89 17.46
N SER A 19 18.32 12.73 17.88
CA SER A 19 18.61 11.43 17.27
C SER A 19 18.12 11.37 15.83
N ALA A 20 16.92 11.90 15.53
CA ALA A 20 16.43 11.97 14.14
C ALA A 20 17.31 12.85 13.25
N ILE A 21 17.75 14.01 13.75
CA ILE A 21 18.66 14.92 13.04
C ILE A 21 20.01 14.25 12.79
N GLY A 22 20.65 13.75 13.86
CA GLY A 22 21.96 13.12 13.77
C GLY A 22 21.96 11.88 12.87
N TYR A 23 20.91 11.06 12.96
CA TYR A 23 20.81 9.85 12.13
C TYR A 23 20.52 10.17 10.67
N ALA A 24 19.69 11.18 10.37
CA ALA A 24 19.48 11.63 8.99
C ALA A 24 20.79 12.12 8.35
N GLU A 25 21.59 12.90 9.09
CA GLU A 25 22.87 13.40 8.59
C GLU A 25 23.89 12.28 8.40
N PHE A 26 23.99 11.37 9.39
CA PHE A 26 24.80 10.15 9.24
C PHE A 26 24.41 9.35 8.00
N LYS A 27 23.11 9.17 7.73
CA LYS A 27 22.61 8.46 6.55
C LYS A 27 22.96 9.18 5.25
N ARG A 28 22.86 10.51 5.21
CA ARG A 28 23.30 11.30 4.05
C ARG A 28 24.79 11.11 3.77
N LEU A 29 25.63 11.20 4.79
CA LEU A 29 27.08 11.03 4.67
C LEU A 29 27.49 9.61 4.30
N THR A 30 26.66 8.60 4.61
CA THR A 30 26.92 7.18 4.32
C THR A 30 26.25 6.65 3.04
N GLY A 31 25.72 7.53 2.20
CA GLY A 31 25.23 7.17 0.86
C GLY A 31 23.71 7.10 0.69
N MET A 32 22.94 7.63 1.65
CA MET A 32 21.49 7.87 1.52
C MET A 32 21.19 9.38 1.45
N PRO A 33 21.50 10.05 0.33
CA PRO A 33 21.43 11.53 0.22
C PRO A 33 20.03 12.12 0.40
N ASN A 34 19.00 11.27 0.28
CA ASN A 34 17.58 11.58 0.42
C ASN A 34 17.02 11.36 1.84
N ALA A 35 17.87 11.05 2.83
CA ALA A 35 17.45 10.96 4.22
C ALA A 35 17.19 12.37 4.80
N VAL A 36 16.01 12.55 5.41
CA VAL A 36 15.55 13.84 5.95
C VAL A 36 14.97 13.62 7.35
N ALA A 37 15.43 14.40 8.32
CA ALA A 37 14.88 14.38 9.68
C ALA A 37 13.47 15.00 9.70
N ALA A 38 12.56 14.36 10.41
CA ALA A 38 11.19 14.81 10.60
C ALA A 38 10.66 14.47 11.99
N ARG A 39 9.55 15.10 12.38
CA ARG A 39 8.86 14.91 13.67
C ARG A 39 7.37 14.63 13.47
N CYS A 40 6.78 13.81 14.35
CA CYS A 40 5.35 13.45 14.31
C CYS A 40 4.50 14.07 15.43
N GLY A 41 5.06 15.02 16.17
CA GLY A 41 4.35 15.75 17.22
C GLY A 41 4.92 17.14 17.43
N ASP A 42 4.27 17.92 18.27
CA ASP A 42 4.66 19.28 18.61
C ASP A 42 5.97 19.33 19.41
N THR A 43 6.65 20.47 19.37
CA THR A 43 7.85 20.70 20.16
C THR A 43 7.50 21.13 21.58
N ASN A 44 8.53 21.28 22.40
CA ASN A 44 8.46 21.86 23.73
C ASN A 44 9.67 22.78 23.95
N GLU A 45 9.62 23.58 25.00
CA GLU A 45 10.67 24.55 25.35
C GLU A 45 12.08 23.94 25.42
N ARG A 46 12.21 22.68 25.85
CA ARG A 46 13.51 22.00 25.92
C ARG A 46 14.06 21.66 24.53
N ILE A 47 13.20 21.23 23.62
CA ILE A 47 13.59 20.97 22.23
C ILE A 47 14.01 22.29 21.58
N ASP A 48 13.18 23.32 21.71
CA ASP A 48 13.40 24.62 21.07
C ASP A 48 14.69 25.27 21.60
N PHE A 49 14.90 25.26 22.93
CA PHE A 49 16.13 25.75 23.55
C PHE A 49 17.39 25.08 22.99
N VAL A 50 17.41 23.75 22.86
CA VAL A 50 18.57 23.01 22.34
C VAL A 50 18.82 23.37 20.88
N LEU A 51 17.78 23.38 20.06
CA LEU A 51 17.91 23.67 18.63
C LEU A 51 18.39 25.10 18.38
N GLU A 52 17.85 26.08 19.11
CA GLU A 52 18.28 27.47 19.04
C GLU A 52 19.72 27.64 19.51
N THR A 53 20.11 26.98 20.61
CA THR A 53 21.48 27.04 21.15
C THR A 53 22.52 26.59 20.13
N PHE A 54 22.20 25.55 19.34
CA PHE A 54 23.11 25.01 18.32
C PHE A 54 22.83 25.55 16.90
N GLY A 55 21.88 26.46 16.73
CA GLY A 55 21.50 27.02 15.43
C GLY A 55 20.96 25.98 14.43
N VAL A 56 20.36 24.90 14.93
CA VAL A 56 19.83 23.81 14.11
C VAL A 56 18.35 24.04 13.82
N ALA A 57 17.96 23.93 12.55
CA ALA A 57 16.56 24.10 12.17
C ALA A 57 15.67 22.98 12.73
N LEU A 58 14.47 23.34 13.13
CA LEU A 58 13.48 22.38 13.60
C LEU A 58 13.09 21.39 12.48
N PRO A 59 13.10 20.07 12.73
CA PRO A 59 12.70 19.10 11.71
C PRO A 59 11.27 19.29 11.22
N ARG A 60 11.04 18.89 9.96
CA ARG A 60 9.73 18.98 9.30
C ARG A 60 8.67 18.22 10.11
N PHE A 61 7.55 18.88 10.39
CA PHE A 61 6.39 18.19 10.96
C PHE A 61 5.70 17.31 9.90
N VAL A 62 5.42 16.06 10.28
CA VAL A 62 4.70 15.09 9.47
C VAL A 62 3.52 14.60 10.29
N SER A 63 2.32 15.04 9.88
CA SER A 63 1.08 14.75 10.61
C SER A 63 0.57 13.33 10.40
N ASP A 64 0.98 12.68 9.31
CA ASP A 64 0.50 11.35 8.91
C ASP A 64 1.60 10.54 8.23
N VAL A 65 1.83 9.35 8.76
CA VAL A 65 2.72 8.32 8.19
C VAL A 65 1.97 7.02 7.94
N SER A 66 0.64 7.07 7.89
CA SER A 66 -0.20 5.92 7.62
C SER A 66 0.16 5.32 6.26
N PRO A 67 0.26 3.98 6.17
CA PRO A 67 0.51 3.32 4.90
C PRO A 67 -0.54 3.72 3.86
N LYS A 68 -0.09 4.12 2.67
CA LYS A 68 -0.98 4.35 1.54
C LYS A 68 -1.27 3.01 0.87
N ILE A 69 -2.39 2.91 0.16
CA ILE A 69 -2.75 1.69 -0.60
C ILE A 69 -1.60 1.26 -1.51
N ARG A 70 -0.95 2.19 -2.20
CA ARG A 70 0.20 1.91 -3.08
C ARG A 70 1.40 1.27 -2.36
N ASP A 71 1.53 1.48 -1.05
CA ASP A 71 2.67 1.00 -0.27
C ASP A 71 2.49 -0.48 0.13
N VAL A 72 1.25 -0.98 0.10
CA VAL A 72 0.87 -2.35 0.48
C VAL A 72 0.26 -3.16 -0.67
N MET A 73 -0.16 -2.50 -1.75
CA MET A 73 -0.84 -3.12 -2.88
C MET A 73 0.14 -3.87 -3.77
N GLN A 74 -0.26 -5.06 -4.21
CA GLN A 74 0.42 -5.78 -5.29
C GLN A 74 0.15 -5.09 -6.62
N THR A 75 1.21 -4.64 -7.31
CA THR A 75 1.09 -3.88 -8.57
C THR A 75 0.98 -4.77 -9.81
N ASN A 76 1.57 -5.97 -9.76
CA ASN A 76 1.53 -6.95 -10.84
C ASN A 76 0.42 -7.96 -10.54
N VAL A 77 -0.82 -7.54 -10.76
CA VAL A 77 -1.99 -8.41 -10.61
C VAL A 77 -2.24 -9.12 -11.94
N MET A 78 -2.20 -10.45 -11.92
CA MET A 78 -2.61 -11.27 -13.05
C MET A 78 -4.12 -11.17 -13.24
N GLY A 79 -4.57 -11.04 -14.49
CA GLY A 79 -5.97 -11.02 -14.85
C GLY A 79 -6.21 -11.73 -16.18
N LEU A 80 -7.46 -12.04 -16.47
CA LEU A 80 -7.88 -12.68 -17.73
C LEU A 80 -8.61 -11.69 -18.64
N PRO A 81 -8.49 -11.80 -19.97
CA PRO A 81 -9.30 -11.00 -20.89
C PRO A 81 -10.79 -11.37 -20.81
N PRO A 82 -11.69 -10.44 -21.17
CA PRO A 82 -13.08 -10.79 -21.43
C PRO A 82 -13.18 -11.89 -22.49
N GLY A 83 -14.05 -12.87 -22.27
CA GLY A 83 -14.21 -14.03 -23.16
C GLY A 83 -13.42 -15.27 -22.76
N SER A 84 -12.49 -15.16 -21.79
CA SER A 84 -11.86 -16.33 -21.17
C SER A 84 -12.88 -17.24 -20.50
N THR A 85 -12.57 -18.54 -20.51
CA THR A 85 -13.44 -19.57 -19.95
C THR A 85 -13.32 -19.62 -18.43
N VAL A 86 -14.36 -20.18 -17.80
CA VAL A 86 -14.37 -20.43 -16.36
C VAL A 86 -13.30 -21.45 -15.96
N ALA A 87 -12.96 -22.39 -16.84
CA ALA A 87 -11.91 -23.38 -16.61
C ALA A 87 -10.52 -22.71 -16.52
N GLU A 88 -10.20 -21.81 -17.45
CA GLU A 88 -8.96 -21.02 -17.42
C GLU A 88 -8.86 -20.19 -16.14
N ALA A 89 -9.96 -19.56 -15.74
CA ALA A 89 -10.01 -18.79 -14.49
C ALA A 89 -9.74 -19.67 -13.25
N LEU A 90 -10.29 -20.88 -13.20
CA LEU A 90 -10.05 -21.84 -12.11
C LEU A 90 -8.59 -22.32 -12.07
N SER A 91 -8.01 -22.64 -13.23
CA SER A 91 -6.60 -23.05 -13.33
C SER A 91 -5.66 -21.97 -12.79
N ILE A 92 -5.85 -20.71 -13.20
CA ILE A 92 -5.00 -19.59 -12.70
C ILE A 92 -5.19 -19.35 -11.21
N ILE A 93 -6.43 -19.44 -10.71
CA ILE A 93 -6.72 -19.29 -9.29
C ILE A 93 -5.98 -20.35 -8.47
N ASP A 94 -6.00 -21.59 -8.92
CA ASP A 94 -5.32 -22.72 -8.27
C ASP A 94 -3.79 -22.58 -8.35
N GLU A 95 -3.25 -22.35 -9.55
CA GLU A 95 -1.81 -22.21 -9.81
C GLU A 95 -1.17 -21.06 -9.02
N LEU A 96 -1.84 -19.90 -8.95
CA LEU A 96 -1.34 -18.73 -8.25
C LEU A 96 -1.77 -18.68 -6.77
N ASN A 97 -2.56 -19.66 -6.32
CA ASN A 97 -3.13 -19.73 -4.98
C ASN A 97 -3.83 -18.40 -4.57
N ILE A 98 -4.63 -17.85 -5.48
CA ILE A 98 -5.38 -16.60 -5.28
C ILE A 98 -6.89 -16.86 -5.23
N ARG A 99 -7.63 -16.01 -4.53
CA ARG A 99 -9.08 -16.21 -4.33
C ARG A 99 -9.96 -15.46 -5.32
N VAL A 100 -9.41 -14.43 -5.95
CA VAL A 100 -10.11 -13.50 -6.82
C VAL A 100 -9.21 -13.16 -8.00
N LEU A 101 -9.78 -13.16 -9.20
CA LEU A 101 -9.10 -12.84 -10.44
C LEU A 101 -9.84 -11.68 -11.13
N PRO A 102 -9.17 -10.58 -11.47
CA PRO A 102 -9.76 -9.52 -12.27
C PRO A 102 -9.87 -9.93 -13.74
N ILE A 103 -10.94 -9.46 -14.38
CA ILE A 103 -11.14 -9.56 -15.83
C ILE A 103 -10.75 -8.21 -16.44
N VAL A 104 -9.68 -8.20 -17.23
CA VAL A 104 -8.99 -6.98 -17.67
C VAL A 104 -8.89 -6.96 -19.20
N THR A 105 -9.32 -5.87 -19.84
CA THR A 105 -9.21 -5.73 -21.30
C THR A 105 -7.75 -5.53 -21.76
N ALA A 106 -7.51 -5.61 -23.07
CA ALA A 106 -6.19 -5.33 -23.66
C ALA A 106 -5.71 -3.90 -23.35
N GLU A 107 -6.63 -2.94 -23.23
CA GLU A 107 -6.36 -1.55 -22.85
C GLU A 107 -6.17 -1.35 -21.34
N ARG A 108 -6.00 -2.45 -20.58
CA ARG A 108 -5.82 -2.48 -19.12
C ARG A 108 -7.00 -1.95 -18.31
N HIS A 109 -8.22 -2.02 -18.85
CA HIS A 109 -9.42 -1.67 -18.10
C HIS A 109 -9.98 -2.89 -17.37
N CYS A 110 -10.17 -2.78 -16.05
CA CYS A 110 -10.81 -3.83 -15.26
C CYS A 110 -12.33 -3.78 -15.48
N THR A 111 -12.89 -4.84 -16.07
CA THR A 111 -14.33 -4.98 -16.37
C THR A 111 -15.09 -5.70 -15.26
N GLY A 112 -14.39 -6.40 -14.37
CA GLY A 112 -15.01 -7.08 -13.24
C GLY A 112 -14.06 -8.02 -12.51
N LEU A 113 -14.62 -8.75 -11.55
CA LEU A 113 -13.91 -9.73 -10.73
C LEU A 113 -14.66 -11.05 -10.73
N VAL A 114 -13.91 -12.15 -10.85
CA VAL A 114 -14.38 -13.51 -10.68
C VAL A 114 -13.69 -14.13 -9.46
N SER A 115 -14.43 -14.90 -8.68
CA SER A 115 -13.91 -15.64 -7.53
C SER A 115 -14.44 -17.06 -7.55
N VAL A 116 -13.73 -17.98 -6.91
CA VAL A 116 -14.15 -19.39 -6.78
C VAL A 116 -15.56 -19.47 -6.19
N PHE A 117 -15.86 -18.67 -5.16
CA PHE A 117 -17.19 -18.60 -4.56
C PHE A 117 -18.27 -18.10 -5.53
N LYS A 118 -17.95 -17.12 -6.38
CA LYS A 118 -18.90 -16.59 -7.37
C LYS A 118 -19.19 -17.64 -8.45
N MET A 119 -18.18 -18.35 -8.93
CA MET A 119 -18.32 -19.44 -9.90
C MET A 119 -19.07 -20.64 -9.30
N GLY A 120 -18.80 -20.98 -8.04
CA GLY A 120 -19.48 -22.06 -7.32
C GLY A 120 -21.01 -21.92 -7.30
N LYS A 121 -21.55 -20.70 -7.30
CA LYS A 121 -23.00 -20.46 -7.40
C LYS A 121 -23.62 -20.88 -8.74
N TYR A 122 -22.81 -20.98 -9.80
CA TYR A 122 -23.23 -21.45 -11.12
C TYR A 122 -23.04 -22.95 -11.26
N PHE A 123 -22.00 -23.52 -10.64
CA PHE A 123 -21.77 -24.97 -10.61
C PHE A 123 -22.74 -25.72 -9.70
N PHE A 124 -23.04 -25.13 -8.54
CA PHE A 124 -23.92 -25.71 -7.52
C PHE A 124 -25.04 -24.72 -7.21
N PRO A 125 -26.03 -24.58 -8.10
CA PRO A 125 -27.11 -23.64 -7.86
C PRO A 125 -27.97 -24.07 -6.68
N SER A 126 -28.36 -23.08 -5.87
CA SER A 126 -29.37 -23.30 -4.83
C SER A 126 -30.68 -23.77 -5.49
N PRO A 127 -31.37 -24.79 -4.94
CA PRO A 127 -32.64 -25.30 -5.48
C PRO A 127 -33.71 -24.22 -5.67
N LYS A 128 -33.60 -23.08 -4.99
CA LYS A 128 -34.52 -21.94 -5.09
C LYS A 128 -34.27 -21.02 -6.30
N ARG A 129 -33.20 -21.22 -7.07
CA ARG A 129 -32.97 -20.55 -8.36
C ARG A 129 -33.46 -21.46 -9.48
N LEU A 130 -34.73 -21.29 -9.87
CA LEU A 130 -35.23 -21.80 -11.15
C LEU A 130 -34.39 -21.12 -12.25
N PHE A 131 -33.50 -21.89 -12.87
CA PHE A 131 -32.71 -21.44 -14.02
C PHE A 131 -33.68 -21.19 -15.18
N ASP A 132 -33.74 -19.95 -15.65
CA ASP A 132 -34.35 -19.62 -16.93
C ASP A 132 -33.40 -20.12 -18.04
N SER A 133 -33.47 -21.42 -18.32
CA SER A 133 -32.57 -22.16 -19.20
C SER A 133 -32.79 -21.89 -20.70
N ARG A 134 -33.35 -20.73 -21.06
CA ARG A 134 -33.61 -20.39 -22.46
C ARG A 134 -33.23 -18.95 -22.77
N ARG A 135 -31.98 -18.77 -23.18
CA ARG A 135 -31.61 -17.88 -24.29
C ARG A 135 -30.21 -18.21 -24.76
N VAL A 136 -30.14 -19.15 -25.71
CA VAL A 136 -29.10 -19.15 -26.73
C VAL A 136 -29.66 -18.26 -27.83
N VAL A 137 -28.97 -17.16 -28.14
CA VAL A 137 -29.19 -16.40 -29.38
C VAL A 137 -28.15 -16.90 -30.39
#